data_AF-R8X1M5-F1
#
_entry.id   AF-R8X1M5-F1
#
_cell.length_a   1.000
_cell.length_b   1.000
_cell.length_c   1.000
_cell.angle_alpha   90.00
_cell.angle_beta   90.00
_cell.angle_gamma   90.00
#
_symmetry.space_group_name_H-M   'P 1'
#
loop_
_entity.id
_entity.type
_entity.pdbx_description
1 polymer ?
#
loop_
_entity_poly.entity_id
_entity_poly.type
_entity_poly.pdbx_seq_one_letter_code
_entity_poly.pdbx_strand_id
1 'polypeptide(L)'
;MHLNQEERASRRGERIAFYWKFLKRNFFHLNHKFVSWATNHNMPGWVGNIPAVLLFSLVILAFILCGMLIAGSALLLGGLVFVGSALLSSSSTTKDMDENNPISGQKPTMEYRAHGDAGSGWYASGIKLEDDD
;
A
#
# COMPACT_ATOMS: atom_id res chain seq x y z
N MET A 1 -35.26 -19.43 10.83
CA MET A 1 -35.34 -18.41 9.75
C MET A 1 -34.16 -18.55 8.78
N HIS A 2 -33.92 -19.76 8.22
CA HIS A 2 -32.74 -20.10 7.40
C HIS A 2 -33.01 -20.21 5.88
N LEU A 3 -34.29 -20.34 5.48
CA LEU A 3 -34.70 -20.53 4.08
C LEU A 3 -34.23 -19.39 3.14
N ASN A 4 -34.15 -18.16 3.66
CA ASN A 4 -33.77 -16.98 2.88
C ASN A 4 -32.28 -16.95 2.46
N GLN A 5 -31.39 -17.62 3.18
CA GLN A 5 -29.95 -17.64 2.81
C GLN A 5 -29.66 -18.69 1.75
N GLU A 6 -30.28 -19.87 1.84
CA GLU A 6 -30.13 -20.94 0.85
C GLU A 6 -30.72 -20.54 -0.51
N GLU A 7 -31.88 -19.87 -0.51
CA GLU A 7 -32.48 -19.35 -1.75
C GLU A 7 -31.59 -18.29 -2.43
N ARG A 8 -30.92 -17.44 -1.64
CA ARG A 8 -29.95 -16.46 -2.15
C ARG A 8 -28.67 -17.12 -2.68
N ALA A 9 -28.17 -18.15 -2.00
CA ALA A 9 -27.00 -18.91 -2.45
C ALA A 9 -27.30 -19.67 -3.76
N SER A 10 -28.47 -20.31 -3.85
CA SER A 10 -28.93 -21.02 -5.04
C SER A 10 -29.08 -20.07 -6.24
N ARG A 11 -29.74 -18.91 -6.05
CA ARG A 11 -29.88 -17.89 -7.11
C ARG A 11 -28.54 -17.35 -7.61
N ARG A 12 -27.50 -17.29 -6.77
CA ARG A 12 -26.15 -16.89 -7.21
C ARG A 12 -25.50 -17.99 -8.03
N GLY A 13 -25.63 -19.25 -7.59
CA GLY A 13 -25.14 -20.42 -8.33
C GLY A 13 -25.80 -20.57 -9.70
N GLU A 14 -27.11 -20.40 -9.78
CA GLU A 14 -27.86 -20.47 -11.05
C GLU A 14 -27.40 -19.45 -12.07
N ARG A 15 -27.13 -18.20 -11.63
CA ARG A 15 -26.60 -17.16 -12.52
C ARG A 15 -25.23 -17.54 -13.07
N ILE A 16 -24.33 -18.01 -12.21
CA ILE A 16 -22.98 -18.44 -12.62
C ILE A 16 -23.07 -19.62 -13.60
N ALA A 17 -23.92 -20.60 -13.33
CA ALA A 17 -24.16 -21.74 -14.21
C ALA A 17 -24.74 -21.29 -15.57
N PHE A 18 -25.66 -20.32 -15.57
CA PHE A 18 -26.21 -19.75 -16.79
C PHE A 18 -25.14 -19.04 -17.62
N TYR A 19 -24.32 -18.18 -16.99
CA TYR A 19 -23.21 -17.51 -17.67
C TYR A 19 -22.18 -18.52 -18.21
N TRP A 20 -21.85 -19.55 -17.44
CA TRP A 20 -20.96 -20.62 -17.90
C TRP A 20 -21.52 -21.36 -19.12
N LYS A 21 -22.82 -21.71 -19.09
CA LYS A 21 -23.50 -22.37 -20.21
C LYS A 21 -23.51 -21.48 -21.46
N PHE A 22 -23.75 -20.17 -21.28
CA PHE A 22 -23.72 -19.20 -22.37
C PHE A 22 -22.31 -19.05 -22.96
N LEU A 23 -21.29 -18.89 -22.11
CA LEU A 23 -19.90 -18.75 -22.51
C LEU A 23 -19.40 -20.00 -23.24
N LYS A 24 -19.70 -21.19 -22.71
CA LYS A 24 -19.39 -22.47 -23.37
C LYS A 24 -20.06 -22.55 -24.74
N ARG A 25 -21.35 -22.23 -24.85
CA ARG A 25 -22.06 -22.25 -26.13
C ARG A 25 -21.45 -21.28 -27.14
N ASN A 26 -21.12 -20.07 -26.71
CA ASN A 26 -20.49 -19.08 -27.57
C ASN A 26 -19.08 -19.52 -28.02
N PHE A 27 -18.31 -20.13 -27.13
CA PHE A 27 -17.00 -20.69 -27.46
C PHE A 27 -17.10 -21.79 -28.53
N PHE A 28 -18.00 -22.75 -28.37
CA PHE A 28 -18.21 -23.80 -29.36
C PHE A 28 -18.69 -23.23 -30.70
N HIS A 29 -19.57 -22.23 -30.68
CA HIS A 29 -20.05 -21.59 -31.90
C HIS A 29 -18.93 -20.85 -32.65
N LEU A 30 -18.10 -20.10 -31.92
CA LEU A 30 -16.93 -19.43 -32.48
C LEU A 30 -15.93 -20.45 -33.02
N ASN A 31 -15.64 -21.52 -32.26
CA ASN A 31 -14.73 -22.57 -32.70
C ASN A 31 -15.23 -23.21 -34.00
N HIS A 32 -16.52 -23.54 -34.10
CA HIS A 32 -17.11 -24.10 -35.31
C HIS A 32 -17.05 -23.12 -36.49
N LYS A 33 -17.27 -21.82 -36.25
CA LYS A 33 -17.17 -20.77 -37.28
C LYS A 33 -15.73 -20.61 -37.79
N PHE A 34 -14.75 -20.66 -36.89
CA PHE A 34 -13.33 -20.61 -37.24
C PHE A 34 -12.87 -21.87 -37.98
N VAL A 35 -13.29 -23.05 -37.53
CA VAL A 35 -13.01 -24.31 -38.22
C VAL A 35 -13.62 -24.27 -39.62
N SER A 36 -14.91 -23.93 -39.75
CA SER A 36 -15.59 -23.81 -41.04
C SER A 36 -14.91 -22.79 -41.97
N TRP A 37 -14.45 -21.66 -41.44
CA TRP A 37 -13.70 -20.66 -42.19
C TRP A 37 -12.32 -21.19 -42.65
N ALA A 38 -11.60 -21.90 -41.77
CA ALA A 38 -10.32 -22.51 -42.09
C ALA A 38 -10.44 -23.62 -43.16
N THR A 39 -11.48 -24.45 -43.08
CA THR A 39 -11.77 -25.48 -44.09
C THR A 39 -12.09 -24.84 -45.44
N ASN A 40 -12.85 -23.74 -45.45
CA ASN A 40 -13.19 -23.01 -46.67
C ASN A 40 -11.99 -22.30 -47.33
N HIS A 41 -10.89 -22.11 -46.60
CA HIS A 41 -9.64 -21.53 -47.11
C HIS A 41 -8.51 -22.54 -47.29
N ASN A 42 -8.80 -23.86 -47.26
CA ASN A 42 -7.82 -24.93 -47.40
C ASN A 42 -6.59 -24.74 -46.49
N MET A 43 -6.81 -24.21 -45.29
CA MET A 43 -5.70 -23.94 -44.37
C MET A 43 -5.23 -25.22 -43.68
N PRO A 44 -3.91 -25.38 -43.44
CA PRO A 44 -3.36 -26.56 -42.79
C PRO A 44 -3.93 -26.73 -41.37
N GLY A 45 -4.10 -27.98 -40.93
CA GLY A 45 -4.85 -28.35 -39.72
C GLY A 45 -4.42 -27.69 -38.39
N TRP A 46 -3.24 -27.05 -38.35
CA TRP A 46 -2.79 -26.23 -37.23
C TRP A 46 -3.61 -24.95 -36.99
N VAL A 47 -4.23 -24.39 -38.05
CA VAL A 47 -5.04 -23.17 -37.98
C VAL A 47 -6.35 -23.39 -37.19
N GLY A 48 -6.81 -24.64 -37.07
CA GLY A 48 -8.00 -24.98 -36.28
C GLY A 48 -7.85 -24.69 -34.78
N ASN A 49 -6.63 -24.60 -34.25
CA ASN A 49 -6.39 -24.33 -32.83
C ASN A 49 -6.29 -22.83 -32.48
N ILE A 50 -6.36 -21.93 -33.46
CA ILE A 50 -6.23 -20.48 -33.24
C ILE A 50 -7.21 -19.94 -32.19
N PRO A 51 -8.51 -20.32 -32.16
CA PRO A 51 -9.44 -19.80 -31.15
C PRO A 51 -9.08 -20.24 -29.72
N ALA A 52 -8.59 -21.48 -29.57
CA ALA A 52 -8.17 -22.02 -28.28
C ALA A 52 -6.88 -21.34 -27.80
N VAL A 53 -5.91 -21.15 -28.69
CA VAL A 53 -4.66 -20.43 -28.39
C VAL A 53 -4.95 -18.97 -28.02
N LEU A 54 -5.90 -18.33 -28.71
CA LEU A 54 -6.29 -16.94 -28.46
C LEU A 54 -7.01 -16.78 -27.12
N LEU A 55 -7.87 -17.72 -26.73
CA LEU A 55 -8.46 -17.70 -25.39
C LEU A 55 -7.41 -17.97 -24.30
N PHE A 56 -6.52 -18.93 -24.52
CA PHE A 56 -5.48 -19.25 -23.56
C PHE A 56 -4.52 -18.07 -23.35
N SER A 57 -4.12 -17.39 -24.43
CA SER A 57 -3.30 -16.19 -24.35
C SER A 57 -4.03 -15.05 -23.63
N LEU A 58 -5.34 -14.89 -23.84
CA LEU A 58 -6.14 -13.87 -23.17
C LEU A 58 -6.28 -14.14 -21.66
N VAL A 59 -6.42 -15.41 -21.26
CA VAL A 59 -6.40 -15.81 -19.84
C VAL A 59 -5.05 -15.50 -19.19
N ILE A 60 -3.94 -15.88 -19.84
CA ILE A 60 -2.59 -15.57 -19.34
C ILE A 60 -2.40 -14.05 -19.19
N LEU A 61 -2.80 -13.28 -20.22
CA LEU A 61 -2.67 -11.83 -20.19
C LEU A 61 -3.49 -11.21 -19.05
N ALA A 62 -4.72 -11.70 -18.83
CA ALA A 62 -5.56 -11.25 -17.73
C ALA A 62 -4.92 -11.54 -16.36
N PHE A 63 -4.30 -12.71 -16.19
CA PHE A 63 -3.56 -13.05 -14.97
C PHE A 63 -2.36 -12.11 -14.73
N ILE A 64 -1.58 -11.83 -15.77
CA ILE A 64 -0.42 -10.93 -15.69
C ILE A 64 -0.89 -9.52 -15.30
N LEU A 65 -1.91 -8.99 -15.98
CA LEU A 65 -2.45 -7.66 -15.70
C LEU A 65 -3.02 -7.57 -14.28
N CYS A 66 -3.74 -8.59 -13.83
CA CYS A 66 -4.27 -8.65 -12.47
C CYS A 66 -3.13 -8.67 -11.43
N GLY A 67 -2.11 -9.50 -11.64
CA GLY A 67 -0.93 -9.57 -10.78
C GLY A 67 -0.18 -8.24 -10.73
N MET A 68 0.04 -7.61 -11.88
CA MET A 68 0.66 -6.29 -11.97
C MET A 68 -0.15 -5.20 -11.25
N LEU A 69 -1.48 -5.20 -11.37
CA LEU A 69 -2.33 -4.23 -10.68
C LEU A 69 -2.23 -4.39 -9.16
N ILE A 70 -2.25 -5.62 -8.65
CA ILE A 70 -2.14 -5.90 -7.21
C ILE A 70 -0.73 -5.52 -6.70
N ALA A 71 0.32 -6.00 -7.36
CA ALA A 71 1.69 -5.70 -6.97
C ALA A 71 1.99 -4.19 -7.08
N GLY A 72 1.57 -3.57 -8.18
CA GLY A 72 1.75 -2.13 -8.42
C GLY A 72 1.01 -1.28 -7.40
N SER A 73 -0.24 -1.60 -7.08
CA SER A 73 -1.00 -0.85 -6.05
C SER A 73 -0.38 -1.00 -4.66
N ALA A 74 0.04 -2.21 -4.27
CA ALA A 74 0.73 -2.43 -3.00
C ALA A 74 2.06 -1.67 -2.92
N LEU A 75 2.83 -1.65 -4.00
CA LEU A 75 4.13 -0.98 -4.06
C LEU A 75 3.99 0.55 -4.07
N LEU A 76 2.97 1.08 -4.74
CA LEU A 76 2.64 2.51 -4.71
C LEU A 76 2.18 2.95 -3.32
N LEU A 77 1.26 2.22 -2.68
CA LEU A 77 0.79 2.53 -1.33
C LEU A 77 1.92 2.39 -0.30
N GLY A 78 2.70 1.31 -0.36
CA GLY A 78 3.83 1.08 0.52
C GLY A 78 4.94 2.13 0.34
N GLY A 79 5.26 2.48 -0.90
CA GLY A 79 6.22 3.54 -1.21
C GLY A 79 5.75 4.91 -0.73
N LEU A 80 4.46 5.24 -0.90
CA LEU A 80 3.89 6.49 -0.41
C LEU A 80 3.94 6.59 1.11
N VAL A 81 3.62 5.49 1.81
CA VAL A 81 3.76 5.42 3.28
C VAL A 81 5.22 5.56 3.70
N PHE A 82 6.14 4.87 3.03
CA PHE A 82 7.57 4.94 3.34
C PHE A 82 8.13 6.36 3.18
N VAL A 83 7.84 7.00 2.04
CA VAL A 83 8.24 8.40 1.78
C VAL A 83 7.56 9.36 2.74
N GLY A 84 6.27 9.17 3.03
CA GLY A 84 5.54 9.95 4.03
C GLY A 84 6.19 9.84 5.41
N SER A 85 6.46 8.64 5.90
CA SER A 85 7.13 8.42 7.19
C SER A 85 8.56 8.97 7.23
N ALA A 86 9.30 8.87 6.12
CA ALA A 86 10.64 9.45 6.02
C ALA A 86 10.60 10.99 6.04
N LEU A 87 9.64 11.60 5.33
CA LEU A 87 9.45 13.06 5.32
C LEU A 87 8.96 13.56 6.68
N LEU A 88 7.99 12.89 7.31
CA LEU A 88 7.55 13.24 8.66
C LEU A 88 8.68 13.08 9.69
N SER A 89 9.48 12.02 9.61
CA SER A 89 10.66 11.83 10.48
C SER A 89 11.76 12.87 10.23
N SER A 90 11.94 13.31 8.98
CA SER A 90 12.86 14.41 8.65
C SER A 90 12.35 15.77 9.15
N SER A 91 11.02 15.97 9.16
CA SER A 91 10.39 17.20 9.69
C SER A 91 10.37 17.25 11.23
N SER A 92 10.46 16.10 11.91
CA SER A 92 10.70 16.04 13.37
C SER A 92 12.15 16.34 13.76
N THR A 93 13.04 16.70 12.83
CA THR A 93 14.34 17.33 13.15
C THR A 93 14.22 18.86 13.21
N THR A 94 13.11 19.37 13.72
CA THR A 94 13.08 20.69 14.38
C THR A 94 12.34 20.57 15.71
N LYS A 95 12.85 19.68 16.57
CA LYS A 95 12.91 19.87 18.02
C LYS A 95 13.76 18.77 18.64
N ASP A 96 14.77 19.22 19.36
CA ASP A 96 15.43 18.55 20.48
C ASP A 96 16.50 17.51 20.14
N MET A 97 17.67 17.99 19.70
CA MET A 97 18.97 17.39 20.02
C MET A 97 19.95 18.51 20.41
N ASP A 98 20.44 18.35 21.62
CA ASP A 98 21.34 19.18 22.42
C ASP A 98 22.80 19.13 21.91
N GLU A 99 23.59 20.10 22.37
CA GLU A 99 25.04 20.01 22.60
C GLU A 99 26.01 20.02 21.40
N ASN A 100 26.33 21.21 20.85
CA ASN A 100 27.73 21.65 20.61
C ASN A 100 27.79 23.14 20.16
N ASN A 101 27.55 24.07 21.08
CA ASN A 101 28.03 25.45 20.94
C ASN A 101 28.08 26.10 22.33
N PRO A 102 29.26 26.31 22.94
CA PRO A 102 29.32 27.00 24.22
C PRO A 102 29.37 28.49 23.96
N ILE A 103 28.31 29.10 23.42
CA ILE A 103 28.05 30.54 23.51
C ILE A 103 26.57 30.81 23.18
N SER A 104 25.90 31.43 24.15
CA SER A 104 24.65 32.18 24.05
C SER A 104 23.34 31.39 24.09
N GLY A 105 22.70 31.38 25.27
CA GLY A 105 21.29 30.97 25.40
C GLY A 105 20.82 30.63 26.81
N GLN A 106 21.71 30.58 27.81
CA GLN A 106 21.32 30.25 29.18
C GLN A 106 20.57 31.44 29.78
N LYS A 107 19.25 31.31 29.93
CA LYS A 107 18.49 32.20 30.83
C LYS A 107 19.16 32.11 32.20
N PRO A 108 19.55 33.22 32.85
CA PRO A 108 20.09 33.17 34.19
C PRO A 108 18.97 32.70 35.11
N THR A 109 19.00 31.42 35.49
CA THR A 109 18.10 30.89 36.53
C THR A 109 18.64 31.41 37.85
N MET A 110 18.02 32.50 38.32
CA MET A 110 18.26 33.00 39.67
C MET A 110 17.42 32.16 40.63
N GLU A 111 18.07 31.41 41.51
CA GLU A 111 17.40 30.56 42.49
C GLU A 111 18.00 30.73 43.88
N TYR A 112 17.12 30.72 44.89
CA TYR A 112 17.56 30.70 46.27
C TYR A 112 17.84 29.26 46.71
N ARG A 113 19.05 28.99 47.19
CA ARG A 113 19.42 27.67 47.73
C ARG A 113 19.67 27.79 49.22
N ALA A 114 19.00 26.97 50.02
CA ALA A 114 19.26 26.84 51.46
C ALA A 114 20.55 26.04 51.75
N HIS A 115 20.91 25.12 50.86
CA HIS A 115 22.11 24.29 50.95
C HIS A 115 22.89 24.36 49.63
N GLY A 116 23.50 25.51 49.36
CA GLY A 116 24.43 25.67 48.25
C GLY A 116 25.88 25.38 48.66
N ASP A 117 26.74 25.18 47.67
CA ASP A 117 28.16 24.86 47.87
C ASP A 117 28.91 25.95 48.65
N ALA A 118 28.47 27.21 48.54
CA ALA A 118 28.95 28.37 49.30
C ALA A 118 27.97 28.82 50.41
N GLY A 119 27.13 27.89 50.90
CA GLY A 119 26.11 28.15 51.93
C GLY A 119 24.79 28.69 51.38
N SER A 120 23.89 29.10 52.28
CA SER A 120 22.58 29.63 51.89
C SER A 120 22.71 30.99 51.20
N GLY A 121 21.89 31.24 50.16
CA GLY A 121 21.87 32.51 49.45
C GLY A 121 21.28 32.42 48.05
N TRP A 122 21.32 33.54 47.32
CA TRP A 122 20.91 33.61 45.93
C TRP A 122 22.03 33.15 45.00
N TYR A 123 21.70 32.26 44.07
CA TYR A 123 22.64 31.75 43.07
C TYR A 123 22.17 32.15 41.68
N ALA A 124 23.11 32.58 40.84
CA ALA A 124 22.89 32.77 39.41
C ALA A 124 23.82 31.84 38.64
N SER A 125 23.25 30.96 37.83
CA SER A 125 24.02 30.01 37.01
C SER A 125 25.06 29.19 37.81
N GLY A 126 24.71 28.83 39.05
CA GLY A 126 25.55 28.03 39.95
C GLY A 126 26.56 28.82 40.80
N ILE A 127 26.68 30.13 40.61
CA ILE A 127 27.58 30.99 41.39
C ILE A 127 26.76 31.76 42.44
N LYS A 128 27.22 31.78 43.70
CA LYS A 128 26.56 32.54 44.77
C LYS A 128 26.76 34.03 44.51
N LEU A 129 25.67 34.78 44.51
CA LEU A 129 25.72 36.24 44.47
C LEU A 129 26.06 36.73 45.88
N GLU A 130 27.04 37.62 45.99
CA GLU A 130 27.36 38.31 47.23
C GLU A 130 26.22 39.27 47.57
N ASP A 131 25.82 39.32 48.83
CA ASP A 131 24.87 40.32 49.30
C ASP A 131 25.66 41.64 49.42
N ASP A 132 25.34 42.64 48.61
CA ASP A 132 25.91 43.99 48.74
C ASP A 132 25.48 44.59 50.10
N ASP A 133 26.43 44.84 51.00
CA ASP A 133 26.24 45.55 52.29
C ASP A 133 26.00 47.06 52.11
#